data_AF-A0AAU5PHC1-F1
#
_entry.id   AF-A0AAU5PHC1-F1
#
_cell.length_a   1.000
_cell.length_b   1.000
_cell.length_c   1.000
_cell.angle_alpha   90.00
_cell.angle_beta   90.00
_cell.angle_gamma   90.00
#
_symmetry.space_group_name_H-M   'P 1'
#
loop_
_entity.id
_entity.type
_entity.pdbx_description
1 polymer ?
#
loop_
_entity_poly.entity_id
_entity_poly.type
_entity_poly.pdbx_seq_one_letter_code
_entity_poly.pdbx_strand_id
1 'polypeptide(L)'
;MGKVTLFSEPNYGGKSWEIPVDGETYTRAATGLDKIASIKIDQSQGRTRTYCVALYGKLPKSPADFEDSQCEKFEEDTPDTGEAAGNGWIRASVRTEEFNKQADYFAGE
;
A
#
# COMPACT_ATOMS: atom_id res chain seq x y z
N MET A 1 -0.84 -14.28 7.27
CA MET A 1 -0.46 -12.87 7.05
C MET A 1 -0.06 -12.70 5.60
N GLY A 2 -0.71 -11.82 4.84
CA GLY A 2 -0.30 -11.49 3.48
C GLY A 2 1.01 -10.70 3.47
N LYS A 3 1.74 -10.72 2.37
CA LYS A 3 2.99 -9.98 2.19
C LYS A 3 2.97 -9.20 0.89
N VAL A 4 3.67 -8.08 0.89
CA VAL A 4 3.88 -7.26 -0.31
C VAL A 4 5.37 -7.07 -0.48
N THR A 5 5.89 -7.32 -1.67
CA THR A 5 7.28 -7.08 -2.04
C THR A 5 7.37 -5.80 -2.86
N LEU A 6 8.15 -4.84 -2.40
CA LEU A 6 8.46 -3.60 -3.07
C LEU A 6 9.81 -3.73 -3.77
N PHE A 7 9.95 -3.13 -4.95
CA PHE A 7 11.18 -3.19 -5.75
C PHE A 7 11.66 -1.79 -6.15
N SER A 8 12.97 -1.58 -6.18
CA SER A 8 13.56 -0.30 -6.56
C SER A 8 13.59 -0.02 -8.06
N GLU A 9 13.41 -1.04 -8.89
CA GLU A 9 13.40 -0.94 -10.35
C GLU A 9 12.07 -1.47 -10.92
N PRO A 10 11.67 -1.03 -12.12
CA PRO A 10 10.49 -1.58 -12.78
C PRO A 10 10.71 -3.06 -13.14
N ASN A 11 9.62 -3.75 -13.45
CA ASN A 11 9.57 -5.18 -13.78
C ASN A 11 10.14 -6.09 -12.69
N TYR A 12 9.95 -5.72 -11.41
CA TYR A 12 10.41 -6.47 -10.23
C TYR A 12 11.94 -6.61 -10.13
N GLY A 13 12.65 -5.60 -10.63
CA GLY A 13 14.12 -5.56 -10.64
C GLY A 13 14.75 -4.90 -9.41
N GLY A 14 16.05 -5.02 -9.31
CA GLY A 14 16.86 -4.29 -8.35
C GLY A 14 16.72 -4.78 -6.91
N LYS A 15 16.79 -3.84 -5.97
CA LYS A 15 16.67 -4.11 -4.54
C LYS A 15 15.21 -4.32 -4.20
N SER A 16 14.92 -5.33 -3.39
CA SER A 16 13.58 -5.62 -2.92
C SER A 16 13.46 -5.50 -1.40
N TRP A 17 12.24 -5.22 -0.94
CA TRP A 17 11.90 -5.21 0.47
C TRP A 17 10.49 -5.76 0.67
N GLU A 18 10.32 -6.67 1.63
CA GLU A 18 9.02 -7.24 1.97
C GLU A 18 8.42 -6.50 3.17
N ILE A 19 7.15 -6.10 3.03
CA ILE A 19 6.35 -5.56 4.13
C ILE A 19 5.16 -6.47 4.43
N PRO A 20 4.79 -6.62 5.71
CA PRO A 20 3.59 -7.34 6.09
C PRO A 20 2.34 -6.51 5.76
N VAL A 21 1.25 -7.19 5.39
CA VAL A 21 -0.06 -6.56 5.22
C VAL A 21 -0.75 -6.48 6.59
N ASP A 22 -0.31 -5.52 7.41
CA ASP A 22 -0.86 -5.26 8.75
C ASP A 22 -1.71 -3.97 8.83
N GLY A 23 -1.70 -3.16 7.77
CA GLY A 23 -2.35 -1.85 7.75
C GLY A 23 -1.51 -0.74 8.40
N GLU A 24 -0.29 -1.05 8.83
CA GLU A 24 0.69 -0.06 9.29
C GLU A 24 1.31 0.71 8.13
N THR A 25 1.78 1.93 8.42
CA THR A 25 2.46 2.80 7.46
C THR A 25 3.97 2.74 7.68
N TYR A 26 4.70 2.43 6.63
CA TYR A 26 6.15 2.34 6.60
C TYR A 26 6.74 3.52 5.84
N THR A 27 7.92 3.99 6.24
CA THR A 27 8.67 4.96 5.45
C THR A 27 9.50 4.25 4.40
N ARG A 28 9.68 4.86 3.23
CA ARG A 28 10.63 4.42 2.22
C ARG A 28 12.06 4.35 2.77
N ALA A 29 12.42 5.26 3.68
CA ALA A 29 13.70 5.20 4.37
C ALA A 29 13.87 3.91 5.19
N ALA A 30 12.81 3.42 5.84
CA ALA A 30 12.84 2.17 6.60
C ALA A 30 12.97 0.92 5.71
N THR A 31 12.50 0.97 4.45
CA THR A 31 12.70 -0.13 3.49
C THR A 31 14.10 -0.11 2.88
N GLY A 32 14.84 0.99 3.01
CA GLY A 32 16.15 1.17 2.40
C GLY A 32 16.13 1.14 0.87
N LEU A 33 14.96 1.37 0.26
CA LEU A 33 14.79 1.53 -1.18
C LEU A 33 14.88 3.01 -1.55
N ASP A 34 15.57 3.35 -2.63
CA ASP A 34 15.66 4.74 -3.10
C ASP A 34 14.32 5.25 -3.68
N LYS A 35 13.59 4.34 -4.33
CA LYS A 35 12.26 4.51 -4.93
C LYS A 35 11.53 3.18 -4.93
N ILE A 36 10.23 3.19 -5.20
CA ILE A 36 9.40 1.98 -5.31
C ILE A 36 8.88 1.94 -6.73
N ALA A 37 9.63 1.34 -7.65
CA ALA A 37 9.27 1.36 -9.07
C ALA A 37 8.37 0.19 -9.49
N SER A 38 8.31 -0.89 -8.71
CA SER A 38 7.35 -1.99 -8.94
C SER A 38 6.96 -2.67 -7.63
N ILE A 39 5.78 -3.30 -7.62
CA ILE A 39 5.14 -3.88 -6.44
C ILE A 39 4.61 -5.25 -6.80
N LYS A 40 4.89 -6.24 -5.96
CA LYS A 40 4.36 -7.60 -6.09
C LYS A 40 3.56 -7.96 -4.84
N ILE A 41 2.36 -8.49 -5.04
CA ILE A 41 1.41 -8.77 -3.98
C ILE A 41 1.27 -10.27 -3.84
N ASP A 42 1.61 -10.83 -2.67
CA ASP A 42 1.45 -12.25 -2.42
C ASP A 42 -0.04 -12.59 -2.21
N GLN A 43 -0.70 -13.00 -3.29
CA GLN A 43 -2.10 -13.45 -3.28
C GLN A 43 -2.27 -14.92 -2.84
N SER A 44 -1.21 -15.56 -2.35
CA SER A 44 -1.19 -16.99 -1.97
C SER A 44 -2.23 -17.34 -0.88
N GLN A 45 -2.71 -16.36 -0.12
CA GLN A 45 -3.65 -16.54 0.98
C GLN A 45 -5.15 -16.59 0.61
N GLY A 46 -5.47 -16.77 -0.67
CA GLY A 46 -6.83 -17.11 -1.13
C GLY A 46 -7.64 -15.93 -1.65
N ARG A 47 -8.47 -16.22 -2.66
CA ARG A 47 -9.28 -15.30 -3.49
C ARG A 47 -10.30 -14.41 -2.75
N THR A 48 -10.34 -14.43 -1.43
CA THR A 48 -11.35 -13.72 -0.61
C THR A 48 -10.83 -12.42 0.00
N ARG A 49 -9.52 -12.16 -0.06
CA ARG A 49 -8.91 -10.95 0.51
C ARG A 49 -8.23 -10.15 -0.60
N THR A 50 -8.81 -9.01 -0.94
CA THR A 50 -8.16 -8.04 -1.81
C THR A 50 -7.13 -7.29 -0.98
N TYR A 51 -5.87 -7.36 -1.37
CA TYR A 51 -4.80 -6.57 -0.76
C TYR A 51 -4.76 -5.21 -1.44
N CYS A 52 -4.49 -4.16 -0.67
CA CYS A 52 -4.35 -2.80 -1.19
C CYS A 52 -3.04 -2.23 -0.67
N VAL A 53 -2.20 -1.79 -1.60
CA VAL A 53 -0.96 -1.06 -1.32
C VAL A 53 -1.18 0.39 -1.71
N ALA A 54 -1.01 1.30 -0.75
CA ALA A 54 -1.11 2.72 -0.99
C ALA A 54 0.27 3.37 -0.84
N LEU A 55 0.65 4.17 -1.84
CA LEU A 55 1.86 5.00 -1.81
C LEU A 55 1.49 6.46 -1.56
N TYR A 56 2.09 7.08 -0.54
CA TYR A 56 1.84 8.47 -0.19
C TYR A 56 3.10 9.33 -0.34
N GLY A 57 2.94 10.51 -0.94
CA GLY A 57 4.01 11.52 -1.00
C GLY A 57 4.26 12.21 0.36
N LYS A 58 3.23 12.29 1.22
CA LYS A 58 3.27 12.88 2.57
C LYS A 58 2.86 11.85 3.62
N LEU A 59 3.30 12.04 4.87
CA LEU A 59 2.83 11.22 5.99
C LEU A 59 1.33 11.45 6.21
N PRO A 60 0.47 10.42 6.09
CA PRO A 60 -0.92 10.54 6.46
C PRO A 60 -1.03 10.74 7.98
N LYS A 61 -1.64 11.85 8.40
CA LYS A 61 -1.75 12.23 9.83
C LYS A 61 -3.06 11.79 10.49
N SER A 62 -4.03 11.34 9.70
CA SER A 62 -5.39 11.04 10.17
C SER A 62 -6.05 10.01 9.27
N PRO A 63 -7.05 9.26 9.77
CA PRO A 63 -7.75 8.27 8.98
C PRO A 63 -8.34 8.82 7.66
N ALA A 64 -8.90 10.03 7.71
CA ALA A 64 -9.41 10.74 6.54
C ALA A 64 -8.32 11.00 5.46
N ASP A 65 -7.05 11.16 5.85
CA ASP A 65 -5.95 11.36 4.89
C ASP A 65 -5.63 10.05 4.15
N PHE A 66 -6.04 8.88 4.66
CA PHE A 66 -5.94 7.63 3.91
C PHE A 66 -7.02 7.49 2.82
N GLU A 67 -8.16 8.14 3.00
CA GLU A 67 -9.30 8.07 2.06
C GLU A 67 -9.27 9.19 1.02
N ASP A 68 -8.87 10.40 1.44
CA ASP A 68 -8.80 11.63 0.63
C ASP A 68 -7.47 11.81 -0.10
N SER A 69 -6.36 11.22 0.42
CA SER A 69 -5.08 11.39 -0.27
C SER A 69 -5.16 10.77 -1.66
N GLN A 70 -4.74 11.57 -2.64
CA GLN A 70 -4.37 11.25 -4.02
C GLN A 70 -3.24 10.19 -4.06
N CYS A 71 -3.42 9.08 -3.36
CA CYS A 71 -2.50 7.99 -3.26
C CYS A 71 -2.84 6.98 -4.35
N GLU A 72 -1.80 6.46 -4.99
CA GLU A 72 -1.98 5.41 -5.97
C GLU A 72 -2.16 4.08 -5.23
N LYS A 73 -3.27 3.41 -5.53
CA LYS A 73 -3.70 2.16 -4.89
C LYS A 73 -3.41 1.01 -5.85
N PHE A 74 -2.63 0.05 -5.39
CA PHE A 74 -2.27 -1.14 -6.14
C PHE A 74 -2.94 -2.36 -5.50
N GLU A 75 -3.81 -3.03 -6.25
CA GLU A 75 -4.56 -4.22 -5.79
C GLU A 75 -4.02 -5.52 -6.42
N GLU A 76 -3.14 -5.40 -7.41
CA GLU A 76 -2.50 -6.48 -8.14
C GLU A 76 -1.01 -6.22 -8.37
N ASP A 77 -0.32 -7.23 -8.89
CA ASP A 77 1.09 -7.13 -9.25
C ASP A 77 1.29 -5.99 -10.27
N THR A 78 2.07 -5.00 -9.87
CA THR A 78 2.29 -3.78 -10.65
C THR A 78 3.74 -3.73 -11.10
N PRO A 79 4.03 -3.98 -12.39
CA PRO A 79 5.40 -4.00 -12.91
C PRO A 79 5.99 -2.59 -13.06
N ASP A 80 5.19 -1.53 -13.06
CA ASP A 80 5.66 -0.15 -13.07
C ASP A 80 4.67 0.76 -12.34
N THR A 81 5.13 1.46 -11.32
CA THR A 81 4.31 2.38 -10.50
C THR A 81 4.37 3.83 -11.01
N GLY A 82 5.02 4.10 -12.14
CA GLY A 82 5.12 5.43 -12.73
C GLY A 82 5.50 6.55 -11.75
N GLU A 83 4.66 7.57 -11.71
CA GLU A 83 4.85 8.77 -10.89
C GLU A 83 4.83 8.48 -9.38
N ALA A 84 4.16 7.40 -8.95
CA ALA A 84 4.12 7.01 -7.55
C ALA A 84 5.46 6.44 -7.04
N ALA A 85 6.43 6.16 -7.92
CA ALA A 85 7.72 5.62 -7.51
C ALA A 85 8.52 6.53 -6.57
N GLY A 86 8.29 7.85 -6.67
CA GLY A 86 8.91 8.87 -5.83
C GLY A 86 8.31 9.03 -4.44
N ASN A 87 7.21 8.32 -4.13
CA ASN A 87 6.51 8.46 -2.86
C ASN A 87 7.35 7.97 -1.67
N GLY A 88 7.16 8.62 -0.52
CA GLY A 88 7.99 8.43 0.67
C GLY A 88 7.40 7.49 1.72
N TRP A 89 6.12 7.14 1.59
CA TRP A 89 5.37 6.39 2.59
C TRP A 89 4.54 5.30 1.93
N ILE A 90 4.45 4.15 2.60
CA ILE A 90 3.84 2.94 2.07
C ILE A 90 2.90 2.37 3.12
N ARG A 91 1.70 1.96 2.70
CA ARG A 91 0.78 1.23 3.57
C ARG A 91 0.27 0.00 2.82
N ALA A 92 0.34 -1.17 3.45
CA ALA A 92 -0.24 -2.39 2.90
C ALA A 92 -1.33 -2.88 3.85
N SER A 93 -2.57 -2.95 3.35
CA SER A 93 -3.75 -3.36 4.11
C SER A 93 -4.60 -4.33 3.34
N VAL A 94 -5.36 -5.17 4.04
CA VAL A 94 -6.46 -5.92 3.40
C VAL A 94 -7.62 -4.95 3.20
N ARG A 95 -8.16 -4.90 1.98
CA ARG A 95 -9.45 -4.29 1.69
C ARG A 95 -10.53 -5.19 2.28
N THR A 96 -10.81 -5.02 3.56
CA THR A 96 -12.04 -5.51 4.16
C THR A 96 -13.19 -4.60 3.72
N GLU A 97 -14.39 -5.15 3.57
CA GLU A 97 -15.64 -4.37 3.46
C GLU A 97 -15.82 -3.36 4.62
N GLU A 98 -14.95 -3.39 5.63
CA GLU A 98 -14.84 -2.40 6.70
C GLU A 98 -14.33 -1.02 6.27
N PHE A 99 -13.78 -0.85 5.05
CA PHE A 99 -13.66 0.50 4.47
C PHE A 99 -15.04 1.17 4.30
N ASN A 100 -16.12 0.40 4.18
CA ASN A 100 -17.49 0.92 4.13
C ASN A 100 -18.18 1.02 5.51
N LYS A 101 -17.59 0.50 6.60
CA LYS A 101 -18.24 0.51 7.92
C LYS A 101 -17.72 1.59 8.88
N GLN A 102 -16.66 2.30 8.51
CA GLN A 102 -16.27 3.52 9.24
C GLN A 102 -17.10 4.74 8.83
N ALA A 103 -17.94 4.61 7.79
CA ALA A 103 -18.95 5.60 7.40
C ALA A 103 -20.25 5.52 8.24
N ASP A 104 -20.49 4.42 8.95
CA ASP A 104 -21.73 4.20 9.72
C ASP A 104 -21.57 4.52 11.22
N TYR A 105 -20.34 4.74 11.71
CA TYR A 105 -20.11 5.03 13.14
C TYR A 105 -20.25 6.52 13.51
N PHE A 106 -20.48 7.40 12.54
CA PHE A 106 -20.71 8.84 12.76
C PHE A 106 -22.04 9.36 12.20
N ALA A 107 -22.93 8.48 11.71
CA ALA A 107 -24.27 8.83 11.23
C ALA A 107 -25.37 8.37 12.20
N GLY A 108 -25.02 8.13 13.47
CA GLY A 108 -25.96 7.81 14.54
C GLY A 108 -26.06 8.94 15.55
N GLU A 109 -26.78 10.00 15.21
CA GLU A 109 -27.48 10.90 16.15
C GLU A 109 -28.89 11.19 15.63
#